data_AF-A0A7C5UM19-F1
#
_entry.id   AF-A0A7C5UM19-F1
#
_cell.length_a   1.000
_cell.length_b   1.000
_cell.length_c   1.000
_cell.angle_alpha   90.00
_cell.angle_beta   90.00
_cell.angle_gamma   90.00
#
_symmetry.space_group_name_H-M   'P 1'
#
loop_
_entity.id
_entity.type
_entity.pdbx_description
1 polymer ?
#
loop_
_entity_poly.entity_id
_entity_poly.type
_entity_poly.pdbx_seq_one_letter_code
_entity_poly.pdbx_strand_id
1 'polypeptide(L)' 'MPDLMRKIGEYFESGAQQVWLVFPEDRWVIVYNSPFDTVVLHGEDILTTPLVPNLQLRVGELFEL' A
#
# COMPACT_ATOMS: atom_id res chain seq x y z
N MET A 1 14.76 9.70 1.39
CA MET A 1 14.21 8.49 0.73
C MET A 1 14.96 7.17 0.98
N PRO A 2 16.30 7.10 1.24
CA PRO A 2 16.96 5.80 1.45
C PRO A 2 16.39 4.98 2.61
N ASP A 3 15.93 5.66 3.67
CA ASP A 3 15.35 4.98 4.84
C ASP A 3 14.00 4.29 4.58
N LEU A 4 13.21 4.79 3.63
CA LEU A 4 11.89 4.22 3.35
C LEU A 4 12.03 2.88 2.61
N MET A 5 12.93 2.82 1.63
CA MET A 5 13.24 1.57 0.92
C MET A 5 13.85 0.53 1.85
N ARG A 6 14.71 0.96 2.78
CA ARG A 6 15.26 0.08 3.82
C ARG A 6 14.15 -0.53 4.68
N LYS A 7 13.21 0.29 5.18
CA LYS A 7 12.07 -0.20 5.97
C LYS A 7 11.18 -1.17 5.20
N ILE A 8 10.89 -0.88 3.92
CA ILE A 8 10.14 -1.80 3.07
C ILE A 8 10.84 -3.16 2.98
N GLY A 9 12.16 -3.15 2.74
CA GLY A 9 12.99 -4.36 2.77
C GLY A 9 12.88 -5.11 4.10
N GLU A 10 13.08 -4.42 5.22
CA GLU A 10 12.97 -4.99 6.57
C GLU A 10 11.60 -5.64 6.84
N TYR A 11 10.50 -5.05 6.36
CA TYR A 11 9.16 -5.65 6.49
C TYR A 11 9.04 -6.94 5.70
N PHE A 12 9.52 -6.97 4.45
CA PHE A 12 9.49 -8.19 3.63
C PHE A 12 10.43 -9.27 4.16
N GLU A 13 11.63 -8.91 4.64
CA GLU A 13 12.55 -9.82 5.32
C GLU A 13 11.94 -10.42 6.59
N SER A 14 11.06 -9.66 7.25
CA SER A 14 10.30 -10.12 8.43
C SER A 14 9.05 -10.93 8.08
N GLY A 15 8.78 -11.21 6.80
CA GLY A 15 7.68 -12.06 6.34
C GLY A 15 6.38 -11.32 6.03
N ALA A 16 6.39 -9.98 5.91
CA ALA A 16 5.25 -9.26 5.38
C ALA A 16 4.96 -9.72 3.94
N GLN A 17 3.69 -9.97 3.63
CA GLN A 17 3.27 -10.35 2.28
C GLN A 17 2.87 -9.14 1.42
N GLN A 18 2.60 -8.00 2.06
CA GLN A 18 2.23 -6.76 1.40
C GLN A 18 2.58 -5.57 2.33
N VAL A 19 3.02 -4.46 1.76
CA VAL A 19 3.29 -3.20 2.48
C VAL A 19 2.59 -2.06 1.77
N TRP A 20 1.80 -1.26 2.48
CA TRP A 20 1.13 -0.09 1.91
C TRP A 20 1.79 1.19 2.41
N LEU A 21 2.25 2.02 1.48
CA LEU A 21 2.63 3.39 1.77
C LEU A 21 1.43 4.29 1.46
N VAL A 22 0.86 4.86 2.51
CA VAL A 22 -0.27 5.77 2.40
C VAL A 22 0.25 7.20 2.41
N PHE A 23 -0.18 8.02 1.44
CA PHE A 23 0.16 9.43 1.32
C PHE A 23 -1.10 10.29 1.50
N PRO A 24 -1.46 10.67 2.75
CA PRO A 24 -2.74 11.33 3.03
C PRO A 24 -2.87 12.72 2.41
N GLU A 25 -1.77 13.50 2.37
CA GLU A 25 -1.78 14.85 1.82
C GLU A 25 -2.12 14.86 0.31
N ASP A 26 -1.61 13.87 -0.40
CA ASP A 26 -1.77 13.72 -1.86
C ASP A 26 -2.91 12.73 -2.23
N ARG A 27 -3.50 12.04 -1.25
CA ARG A 27 -4.62 11.08 -1.39
C ARG A 27 -4.36 9.92 -2.36
N TRP A 28 -3.23 9.25 -2.18
CA TRP A 28 -2.89 8.03 -2.93
C TRP A 28 -2.12 7.04 -2.06
N VAL A 29 -2.01 5.80 -2.57
CA VAL A 29 -1.37 4.69 -1.88
C VAL A 29 -0.42 3.97 -2.85
N ILE A 30 0.74 3.56 -2.38
CA ILE A 30 1.58 2.55 -3.05
C ILE A 30 1.40 1.22 -2.35
N VAL A 31 0.96 0.21 -3.10
CA VAL A 31 0.87 -1.17 -2.64
C VAL A 31 2.09 -1.92 -3.13
N TYR A 32 2.95 -2.36 -2.22
CA TYR A 32 4.05 -3.28 -2.51
C TYR A 32 3.58 -4.71 -2.26
N ASN A 33 3.59 -5.56 -3.28
CA ASN A 33 3.41 -7.02 -3.12
C ASN A 33 4.76 -7.74 -2.94
N SER A 34 5.84 -7.06 -3.34
CA SER A 34 7.23 -7.43 -3.05
C SER A 34 8.09 -6.15 -3.07
N PRO A 35 9.38 -6.17 -2.67
CA PRO A 35 10.23 -4.99 -2.70
C PRO A 35 10.34 -4.29 -4.06
N PHE A 36 10.05 -5.01 -5.16
CA PHE A 36 10.17 -4.54 -6.54
C PHE A 36 8.87 -4.64 -7.34
N ASP A 37 7.77 -5.09 -6.74
CA ASP A 37 6.46 -5.16 -7.37
C ASP A 37 5.49 -4.21 -6.66
N THR A 38 5.09 -3.16 -7.37
CA THR A 38 4.32 -2.05 -6.80
C THR A 38 3.21 -1.61 -7.71
N VAL A 39 2.07 -1.27 -7.12
CA VAL A 39 0.96 -0.59 -7.79
C VAL A 39 0.67 0.73 -7.08
N VAL A 40 0.51 1.79 -7.87
CA VAL A 40 0.04 3.09 -7.39
C VAL A 40 -1.46 3.15 -7.56
N LEU A 41 -2.18 3.50 -6.49
CA LEU A 41 -3.64 3.66 -6.47
C LEU A 41 -3.99 5.07 -6.02
N HIS A 42 -4.84 5.74 -6.78
CA HIS A 42 -5.39 7.07 -6.50
C HIS A 42 -6.82 6.97 -5.99
N GLY A 43 -7.40 8.09 -5.54
CA GLY A 43 -8.69 8.12 -4.84
C GLY A 43 -9.86 7.37 -5.51
N GLU A 44 -9.91 7.33 -6.84
CA GLU A 44 -10.98 6.63 -7.59
C GLU A 44 -10.74 5.13 -7.76
N ASP A 45 -9.52 4.67 -7.52
CA ASP A 45 -9.15 3.27 -7.64
C ASP A 45 -9.68 2.45 -6.46
N ILE A 46 -9.90 1.16 -6.70
CA ILE A 46 -10.30 0.21 -5.67
C ILE A 46 -9.06 -0.53 -5.19
N LEU A 47 -8.76 -0.38 -3.90
CA LEU A 47 -7.79 -1.19 -3.20
C LEU A 47 -8.39 -2.57 -2.92
N THR A 48 -7.67 -3.61 -3.31
CA THR A 48 -7.98 -5.01 -3.01
C THR A 48 -6.70 -5.73 -2.59
N THR A 49 -6.85 -6.84 -1.87
CA THR A 49 -5.71 -7.68 -1.49
C THR A 49 -6.12 -9.14 -1.33
N PRO A 50 -5.30 -10.11 -1.79
CA PRO A 50 -5.57 -11.52 -1.54
C PRO A 50 -5.44 -11.90 -0.05
N LEU A 51 -4.77 -11.06 0.76
CA LEU A 51 -4.54 -11.31 2.20
C LEU A 51 -5.82 -11.16 3.04
N VAL A 52 -6.78 -10.38 2.55
CA VAL A 52 -8.06 -10.13 3.20
C VAL A 52 -9.14 -10.35 2.16
N PRO A 53 -9.63 -11.60 2.01
CA PRO A 53 -10.65 -11.92 1.03
C PRO A 53 -11.87 -11.01 1.16
N ASN A 54 -12.39 -10.55 0.03
CA ASN A 54 -13.54 -9.64 -0.08
C ASN A 54 -13.28 -8.19 0.36
N LEU A 55 -12.06 -7.82 0.78
CA LEU A 55 -11.73 -6.41 0.95
C LEU A 55 -11.78 -5.70 -0.41
N GLN A 56 -12.69 -4.74 -0.53
CA GLN A 56 -12.77 -3.78 -1.61
C GLN A 56 -13.01 -2.42 -0.99
N LEU A 57 -12.04 -1.52 -1.13
CA LEU A 57 -12.07 -0.20 -0.53
C LEU A 57 -11.72 0.83 -1.60
N ARG A 58 -12.58 1.82 -1.82
CA ARG A 58 -12.20 2.96 -2.66
C ARG A 58 -11.11 3.73 -1.93
N VAL A 59 -9.97 3.98 -2.59
CA VAL A 59 -8.82 4.60 -1.94
C VAL A 59 -9.16 5.96 -1.34
N GLY A 60 -10.07 6.73 -1.96
CA GLY A 60 -10.57 7.98 -1.41
C GLY A 60 -11.15 7.86 0.01
N GLU A 61 -11.80 6.74 0.31
CA GLU A 61 -12.44 6.49 1.61
C GLU A 61 -11.42 6.33 2.75
N LEU A 62 -10.15 6.02 2.46
CA LEU A 62 -9.07 5.98 3.47
C LEU A 62 -8.77 7.35 4.10
N PHE A 63 -9.21 8.43 3.45
CA PHE A 63 -8.91 9.81 3.82
C PHE A 63 -10.13 10.59 4.28
N GLU A 64 -11.30 9.94 4.34
CA GLU A 64 -12.52 10.52 4.89
C GLU A 64 -12.52 10.35 6.42
N LEU A 65 -12.96 11.39 7.13
CA LEU A 65 -13.01 11.47 8.60
C LEU A 65 -14.39 11.12 9.15
#